data_AF-A0A7C1C9E2-F1
#
_entry.id   AF-A0A7C1C9E2-F1
#
_cell.length_a   1.000
_cell.length_b   1.000
_cell.length_c   1.000
_cell.angle_alpha   90.00
_cell.angle_beta   90.00
_cell.angle_gamma   90.00
#
_symmetry.space_group_name_H-M   'P 1'
#
loop_
_entity.id
_entity.type
_entity.pdbx_description
1 polymer ?
#
loop_
_entity_poly.entity_id
_entity_poly.type
_entity_poly.pdbx_seq_one_letter_code
_entity_poly.pdbx_strand_id
1 'polypeptide(L)'
;MRGFVDKVLTEPLSDFLQRLIEFLPNLLSSLVIMTLGFFTGWVLKNITLKILEIINADRFCHRTGITHALEKGGIKDKPTVLIGKVFYWLVVIIFAIMALYTLRVPAVANLLERFFLYLPNVFVAVVLIIVGYVLSNFLARATLIASVNAGIRISGFLSKGVKAGVIVLSLTMALEQLGIGHDTVIIAFSLLFGGVVFALALAFGLAGKDLAKEYLEKRFGREQEEKDDLKHL
;
A
#
# COMPACT_ATOMS: atom_id res chain seq x y z
N MET A 1 42.72 25.90 -30.67
CA MET A 1 41.46 26.45 -30.13
C MET A 1 40.23 26.11 -30.98
N ARG A 2 40.27 26.11 -32.32
CA ARG A 2 39.09 25.77 -33.17
C ARG A 2 38.50 24.38 -32.91
N GLY A 3 39.32 23.33 -32.88
CA GLY A 3 38.83 21.96 -32.62
C GLY A 3 38.29 21.67 -31.22
N PHE A 4 38.47 22.57 -30.24
CA PHE A 4 37.85 22.44 -28.91
C PHE A 4 36.44 23.05 -28.89
N VAL A 5 36.24 24.17 -29.60
CA VAL A 5 34.93 24.80 -29.78
C VAL A 5 34.02 23.88 -30.60
N ASP A 6 34.55 23.21 -31.63
CA ASP A 6 33.77 22.28 -32.44
C ASP A 6 33.32 21.06 -31.61
N LYS A 7 34.20 20.42 -30.85
CA LYS A 7 33.82 19.25 -30.02
C LYS A 7 32.91 19.58 -28.84
N VAL A 8 33.06 20.76 -28.22
CA VAL A 8 32.29 21.12 -27.02
C VAL A 8 30.96 21.79 -27.36
N LEU A 9 30.84 22.46 -28.50
CA LEU A 9 29.60 23.14 -28.90
C LEU A 9 28.89 22.47 -30.08
N THR A 10 29.61 22.01 -31.11
CA THR A 10 28.95 21.51 -32.32
C THR A 10 28.49 20.07 -32.21
N GLU A 11 29.20 19.19 -31.48
CA GLU A 11 28.73 17.82 -31.25
C GLU A 11 27.45 17.79 -30.39
N PRO A 12 27.37 18.44 -29.21
CA PRO A 12 26.14 18.45 -28.42
C PRO A 12 24.98 19.17 -29.09
N LEU A 13 25.26 20.22 -29.87
CA LEU A 13 24.24 20.95 -30.62
C LEU A 13 23.70 20.13 -31.79
N SER A 14 24.57 19.41 -32.50
CA SER A 14 24.16 18.51 -33.59
C SER A 14 23.34 17.35 -33.06
N ASP A 15 23.74 16.75 -31.94
CA ASP A 15 22.97 15.71 -31.25
C ASP A 15 21.60 16.23 -30.78
N PHE A 16 21.54 17.45 -30.25
CA PHE A 16 20.28 18.08 -29.85
C PHE A 16 19.37 18.34 -31.05
N LEU A 17 19.90 18.88 -32.14
CA LEU A 17 19.16 19.12 -33.39
C LEU A 17 18.67 17.82 -34.01
N GLN A 18 19.48 16.76 -33.99
CA GLN A 18 19.09 15.46 -34.49
C GLN A 18 17.95 14.86 -33.66
N ARG A 19 18.03 14.93 -32.31
CA ARG A 19 16.94 14.55 -31.42
C ARG A 19 15.68 15.39 -31.63
N LEU A 20 15.83 16.69 -31.92
CA LEU A 20 14.71 17.59 -32.19
C LEU A 20 14.01 17.22 -33.51
N ILE A 21 14.78 16.90 -34.54
CA ILE A 21 14.28 16.45 -35.85
C ILE A 21 13.60 15.08 -35.73
N GLU A 22 14.10 14.16 -34.91
CA GLU A 22 13.47 12.87 -34.64
C GLU A 22 12.22 12.99 -33.74
N PHE A 23 12.20 13.97 -32.84
CA PHE A 23 11.05 14.24 -31.98
C PHE A 23 9.87 14.81 -32.76
N LEU A 24 10.10 15.64 -33.78
CA LEU A 24 9.06 16.30 -34.55
C LEU A 24 8.05 15.34 -35.23
N PRO A 25 8.46 14.28 -35.97
CA PRO A 25 7.53 13.31 -36.54
C PRO A 25 6.86 12.44 -35.47
N ASN A 26 7.54 12.11 -34.38
CA ASN A 26 6.95 11.37 -33.25
C ASN A 26 5.89 12.22 -32.51
N LEU A 27 6.15 13.52 -32.36
CA LEU A 27 5.20 14.48 -31.80
C LEU A 27 3.94 14.57 -32.66
N LEU A 28 4.09 14.71 -33.98
CA LEU A 28 2.94 14.67 -34.89
C LEU A 28 2.18 13.34 -34.78
N SER A 29 2.88 12.22 -34.79
CA SER A 29 2.27 10.88 -34.68
C SER A 29 1.50 10.72 -33.37
N SER A 30 2.05 11.18 -32.25
CA SER A 30 1.35 11.18 -30.96
C SER A 30 0.11 12.06 -30.96
N LEU A 31 0.16 13.21 -31.62
CA LEU A 31 -0.96 14.14 -31.70
C LEU A 31 -2.09 13.53 -32.52
N VAL A 32 -1.76 12.82 -33.60
CA VAL A 32 -2.72 12.04 -34.38
C VAL A 32 -3.34 10.93 -33.53
N ILE A 33 -2.54 10.17 -32.77
CA ILE A 33 -3.06 9.13 -31.87
C ILE A 33 -3.97 9.73 -30.79
N MET A 34 -3.58 10.86 -30.20
CA MET A 34 -4.35 11.54 -29.18
C MET A 34 -5.69 12.07 -29.72
N THR A 35 -5.69 12.66 -30.92
CA THR A 35 -6.92 13.12 -31.57
C THR A 35 -7.83 11.94 -31.93
N LEU A 36 -7.27 10.83 -32.41
CA LEU A 36 -8.01 9.58 -32.60
C LEU A 36 -8.58 9.03 -31.29
N GLY A 37 -7.87 9.18 -30.18
CA GLY A 37 -8.35 8.78 -28.85
C GLY A 37 -9.57 9.56 -28.40
N PHE A 38 -9.56 10.88 -28.55
CA PHE A 38 -10.72 11.73 -28.26
C PHE A 38 -11.90 11.40 -29.16
N PHE A 39 -11.65 11.19 -30.45
CA PHE A 39 -12.69 10.80 -31.41
C PHE A 39 -13.30 9.44 -31.06
N THR A 40 -12.45 8.42 -30.85
CA THR A 40 -12.87 7.06 -30.50
C THR A 40 -13.60 7.02 -29.17
N GLY A 41 -13.11 7.75 -28.16
CA GLY A 41 -13.77 7.87 -26.86
C GLY A 41 -15.15 8.50 -26.99
N TRP A 42 -15.29 9.55 -27.79
CA TRP A 42 -16.58 10.20 -28.05
C TRP A 42 -17.55 9.24 -28.75
N VAL A 43 -17.09 8.50 -29.76
CA VAL A 43 -17.88 7.47 -30.45
C VAL A 43 -18.31 6.37 -29.46
N LEU A 44 -17.38 5.83 -28.68
CA LEU A 44 -17.68 4.74 -27.74
C LEU A 44 -18.66 5.20 -26.66
N LYS A 45 -18.48 6.40 -26.10
CA LYS A 45 -19.44 6.99 -25.17
C LYS A 45 -20.84 7.02 -25.77
N ASN A 46 -20.97 7.52 -27.00
CA ASN A 46 -22.28 7.63 -27.64
C ASN A 46 -22.90 6.26 -27.92
N ILE A 47 -22.10 5.26 -28.28
CA ILE A 47 -22.55 3.87 -28.45
C ILE A 47 -23.01 3.31 -27.10
N THR A 48 -22.20 3.43 -26.05
CA THR A 48 -22.54 2.96 -24.70
C THR A 48 -23.82 3.63 -24.19
N LEU A 49 -23.98 4.94 -24.39
CA LEU A 49 -25.21 5.64 -24.01
C LEU A 49 -26.43 5.11 -24.77
N LYS A 50 -26.32 4.93 -26.09
CA LYS A 50 -27.41 4.35 -26.90
C LYS A 50 -27.78 2.94 -26.44
N ILE A 51 -26.79 2.09 -26.15
CA ILE A 51 -27.04 0.73 -25.66
C ILE A 51 -27.74 0.77 -24.29
N LEU A 52 -27.25 1.62 -23.37
CA LEU A 52 -27.83 1.74 -22.03
C LEU A 52 -29.25 2.34 -22.05
N GLU A 53 -29.55 3.22 -23.00
CA GLU A 53 -30.90 3.75 -23.24
C GLU A 53 -31.83 2.67 -23.79
N ILE A 54 -31.38 1.86 -24.76
CA ILE A 54 -32.17 0.76 -25.35
C ILE A 54 -32.56 -0.28 -24.27
N ILE A 55 -31.65 -0.61 -23.36
CA ILE A 55 -31.92 -1.58 -22.28
C ILE A 55 -32.69 -0.96 -21.10
N ASN A 56 -33.10 0.31 -21.15
CA ASN A 56 -33.76 1.04 -20.06
C ASN A 56 -32.97 0.97 -18.72
N ALA A 57 -31.63 1.04 -18.78
CA ALA A 57 -30.77 0.98 -17.59
C ALA A 57 -31.15 2.03 -16.53
N ASP A 58 -31.58 3.22 -16.97
CA ASP A 58 -32.09 4.29 -16.11
C ASP A 58 -33.28 3.85 -15.25
N ARG A 59 -34.20 3.05 -15.81
CA ARG A 59 -35.40 2.57 -15.11
C ARG A 59 -35.04 1.51 -14.06
N PHE A 60 -34.00 0.72 -14.34
CA PHE A 60 -33.45 -0.27 -13.40
C PHE A 60 -32.72 0.41 -12.25
N CYS A 61 -31.88 1.41 -12.54
CA CYS A 61 -31.16 2.21 -11.54
C CYS A 61 -32.08 3.04 -10.63
N HIS A 62 -33.21 3.53 -11.15
CA HIS A 62 -34.25 4.17 -10.34
C HIS A 62 -34.91 3.20 -9.36
N ARG A 63 -35.13 1.94 -9.75
CA ARG A 63 -35.72 0.92 -8.88
C ARG A 63 -34.75 0.39 -7.82
N THR A 64 -33.45 0.43 -8.07
CA THR A 64 -32.42 -0.01 -7.11
C THR A 64 -31.92 1.10 -6.17
N GLY A 65 -32.45 2.33 -6.29
CA GLY A 65 -32.11 3.44 -5.40
C GLY A 65 -30.76 4.11 -5.65
N ILE A 66 -30.05 3.71 -6.72
CA ILE A 66 -28.75 4.26 -7.11
C ILE A 66 -28.88 5.77 -7.41
N THR A 67 -29.97 6.19 -8.06
CA THR A 67 -30.21 7.60 -8.39
C THR A 67 -30.26 8.49 -7.14
N HIS A 68 -30.90 8.03 -6.06
CA HIS A 68 -30.97 8.81 -4.82
C HIS A 68 -29.64 8.88 -4.05
N ALA A 69 -28.78 7.88 -4.17
CA ALA A 69 -27.44 7.91 -3.61
C ALA A 69 -26.55 8.94 -4.34
N LEU A 70 -26.68 9.06 -5.66
CA LEU A 70 -25.95 10.06 -6.45
C LEU A 70 -26.46 11.49 -6.24
N GLU A 71 -27.77 11.67 -6.11
CA GLU A 71 -28.38 12.98 -5.80
C GLU A 71 -27.92 13.51 -4.43
N LYS A 72 -27.86 12.64 -3.40
CA LYS A 72 -27.30 13.00 -2.09
C LYS A 72 -25.82 13.36 -2.13
N GLY A 73 -25.07 12.82 -3.10
CA GLY A 73 -23.66 13.15 -3.36
C GLY A 73 -23.46 14.44 -4.18
N GLY A 74 -24.53 15.16 -4.53
CA GLY A 74 -24.45 16.41 -5.30
C GLY A 74 -24.26 16.22 -6.81
N ILE A 75 -24.34 14.99 -7.32
CA ILE A 75 -24.17 14.68 -8.74
C ILE A 75 -25.53 14.73 -9.43
N LYS A 76 -25.72 15.73 -10.30
CA LYS A 76 -26.99 15.97 -11.04
C LYS A 76 -27.12 15.15 -12.33
N ASP A 77 -26.06 14.44 -12.72
CA ASP A 77 -26.04 13.63 -13.94
C ASP A 77 -26.73 12.27 -13.71
N LYS A 78 -27.42 11.76 -14.74
CA LYS A 78 -28.00 10.41 -14.73
C LYS A 78 -26.88 9.35 -14.58
N PRO A 79 -27.13 8.23 -13.86
CA PRO A 79 -26.15 7.15 -13.70
C PRO A 79 -25.59 6.63 -15.04
N THR A 80 -26.44 6.53 -16.06
CA THR A 80 -26.06 6.12 -17.42
C THR A 80 -25.07 7.08 -18.08
N VAL A 81 -25.23 8.38 -17.87
CA VAL A 81 -24.33 9.42 -18.39
C VAL A 81 -22.96 9.33 -17.73
N LEU A 82 -22.93 9.02 -16.44
CA LEU A 82 -21.68 8.83 -15.70
C LEU A 82 -20.92 7.60 -16.18
N ILE A 83 -21.62 6.48 -16.40
CA ILE A 83 -21.01 5.27 -16.98
C ILE A 83 -20.41 5.61 -18.36
N GLY A 84 -21.17 6.30 -19.23
CA GLY A 84 -20.65 6.76 -20.52
C GLY A 84 -19.42 7.69 -20.39
N LYS A 85 -19.38 8.58 -19.40
CA LYS A 85 -18.20 9.41 -19.09
C LYS A 85 -17.00 8.59 -18.60
N VAL A 86 -17.22 7.55 -17.81
CA VAL A 86 -16.17 6.63 -17.35
C VAL A 86 -15.54 5.92 -18.53
N PHE A 87 -16.35 5.34 -19.42
CA PHE A 87 -15.85 4.67 -20.63
C PHE A 87 -15.11 5.64 -21.57
N TYR A 88 -15.61 6.87 -21.73
CA TYR A 88 -14.92 7.93 -22.48
C TYR A 88 -13.51 8.16 -21.94
N TRP A 89 -13.40 8.43 -20.63
CA TRP A 89 -12.12 8.73 -20.00
C TRP A 89 -11.16 7.55 -20.02
N LEU A 90 -11.68 6.33 -19.87
CA LEU A 90 -10.88 5.10 -19.97
C LEU A 90 -10.23 5.00 -21.36
N VAL A 91 -11.00 5.18 -22.43
CA VAL A 91 -10.46 5.17 -23.80
C VAL A 91 -9.45 6.30 -24.01
N VAL A 92 -9.76 7.52 -23.58
CA VAL A 92 -8.85 8.66 -23.71
C VAL A 92 -7.52 8.39 -22.99
N ILE A 93 -7.55 7.79 -21.79
CA ILE A 93 -6.34 7.44 -21.04
C ILE A 93 -5.50 6.41 -21.79
N ILE A 94 -6.13 5.36 -22.35
CA ILE A 94 -5.41 4.34 -23.14
C ILE A 94 -4.72 4.97 -24.35
N PHE A 95 -5.42 5.81 -25.10
CA PHE A 95 -4.84 6.50 -26.25
C PHE A 95 -3.79 7.54 -25.86
N ALA A 96 -3.96 8.22 -24.72
CA ALA A 96 -2.94 9.11 -24.19
C ALA A 96 -1.66 8.34 -23.85
N ILE A 97 -1.76 7.16 -23.24
CA ILE A 97 -0.60 6.29 -22.99
C ILE A 97 0.07 5.87 -24.32
N MET A 98 -0.71 5.49 -25.33
CA MET A 98 -0.16 5.14 -26.66
C MET A 98 0.50 6.32 -27.37
N ALA A 99 -0.09 7.52 -27.28
CA ALA A 99 0.48 8.75 -27.82
C ALA A 99 1.81 9.09 -27.13
N LEU A 100 1.85 9.00 -25.80
CA LEU A 100 3.06 9.20 -25.00
C LEU A 100 4.14 8.16 -25.32
N TYR A 101 3.77 6.90 -25.56
CA TYR A 101 4.72 5.85 -25.96
C TYR A 101 5.30 6.12 -27.36
N THR A 102 4.46 6.60 -28.29
CA THR A 102 4.86 6.94 -29.66
C THR A 102 5.82 8.13 -29.71
N LEU A 103 5.75 9.01 -28.71
CA LEU A 103 6.71 10.09 -28.51
C LEU A 103 8.16 9.59 -28.35
N ARG A 104 8.34 8.29 -28.06
CA ARG A 104 9.64 7.63 -27.76
C ARG A 104 10.47 8.39 -26.73
N VAL A 105 9.82 9.20 -25.90
CA VAL A 105 10.48 9.93 -24.84
C VAL A 105 10.87 8.89 -23.80
N PRO A 106 12.17 8.72 -23.51
CA PRO A 106 12.64 7.71 -22.57
C PRO A 106 11.92 7.79 -21.22
N ALA A 107 11.49 8.98 -20.80
CA ALA A 107 10.72 9.18 -19.58
C ALA A 107 9.41 8.36 -19.55
N VAL A 108 8.66 8.26 -20.66
CA VAL A 108 7.38 7.53 -20.69
C VAL A 108 7.61 6.02 -20.60
N ALA A 109 8.58 5.50 -21.36
CA ALA A 109 8.96 4.08 -21.30
C ALA A 109 9.44 3.70 -19.89
N ASN A 110 10.27 4.54 -19.26
CA ASN A 110 10.71 4.34 -17.88
C ASN A 110 9.55 4.37 -16.87
N LEU A 111 8.55 5.23 -17.06
CA LEU A 111 7.37 5.27 -16.18
C LEU A 111 6.52 4.01 -16.33
N LEU A 112 6.32 3.53 -17.56
CA LEU A 112 5.63 2.27 -17.82
C LEU A 112 6.38 1.07 -17.21
N GLU A 113 7.69 0.99 -17.40
CA GLU A 113 8.52 -0.05 -16.81
C GLU A 113 8.43 -0.03 -15.27
N ARG A 114 8.57 1.15 -14.64
CA ARG A 114 8.37 1.30 -13.19
C ARG A 114 6.98 0.90 -12.75
N PHE A 115 5.95 1.23 -13.52
CA PHE A 115 4.58 0.82 -13.23
C PHE A 115 4.40 -0.71 -13.27
N PHE A 116 4.96 -1.37 -14.28
CA PHE A 116 4.94 -2.84 -14.36
C PHE A 116 5.74 -3.48 -13.23
N LEU A 117 6.90 -2.92 -12.87
CA LEU A 117 7.70 -3.39 -11.73
C LEU A 117 7.04 -3.13 -10.37
N TYR A 118 6.14 -2.14 -10.29
CA TYR A 118 5.35 -1.84 -9.09
C TYR A 118 4.16 -2.79 -8.90
N LEU A 119 3.62 -3.35 -9.99
CA LEU A 119 2.45 -4.23 -9.94
C LEU A 119 2.63 -5.48 -9.04
N PRO A 120 3.76 -6.21 -9.10
CA PRO A 120 4.07 -7.29 -8.17
C PRO A 120 4.05 -6.82 -6.71
N ASN A 121 4.55 -5.62 -6.42
CA ASN A 121 4.59 -5.07 -5.08
C ASN A 121 3.17 -4.81 -4.54
N VAL A 122 2.29 -4.24 -5.36
CA VAL A 122 0.88 -4.06 -4.98
C VAL A 122 0.22 -5.41 -4.67
N PHE A 123 0.49 -6.43 -5.49
CA PHE A 123 -0.04 -7.77 -5.26
C PHE A 123 0.45 -8.35 -3.91
N VAL A 124 1.76 -8.26 -3.64
CA VAL A 124 2.34 -8.73 -2.36
C VAL A 124 1.74 -7.96 -1.17
N ALA A 125 1.54 -6.65 -1.28
CA ALA A 125 0.92 -5.84 -0.23
C ALA A 125 -0.51 -6.32 0.10
N VAL A 126 -1.31 -6.61 -0.93
CA VAL A 126 -2.67 -7.16 -0.75
C VAL A 126 -2.62 -8.54 -0.08
N VAL A 127 -1.71 -9.41 -0.52
CA VAL A 127 -1.51 -10.73 0.08
C VAL A 127 -1.11 -10.61 1.55
N LEU A 128 -0.19 -9.71 1.89
CA LEU A 128 0.24 -9.46 3.27
C LEU A 128 -0.92 -9.01 4.17
N ILE A 129 -1.81 -8.14 3.68
CA ILE A 129 -3.00 -7.72 4.43
C ILE A 129 -3.94 -8.91 4.68
N ILE A 130 -4.20 -9.72 3.66
CA ILE A 130 -5.08 -10.89 3.76
C ILE A 130 -4.51 -11.92 4.73
N VAL A 131 -3.25 -12.32 4.52
CA VAL A 131 -2.53 -13.28 5.36
C VAL A 131 -2.44 -12.75 6.79
N GLY A 132 -2.08 -11.48 6.95
CA GLY A 132 -2.03 -10.79 8.23
C GLY A 132 -3.35 -10.82 8.98
N TYR A 133 -4.46 -10.55 8.30
CA TYR A 133 -5.79 -10.63 8.89
C TYR A 133 -6.14 -12.04 9.35
N VAL A 134 -5.91 -13.05 8.50
CA VAL A 134 -6.17 -14.46 8.83
C VAL A 134 -5.31 -14.90 10.01
N LEU A 135 -4.01 -14.60 9.96
CA LEU A 135 -3.04 -14.95 10.99
C LEU A 135 -3.37 -14.25 12.31
N SER A 136 -3.78 -12.98 12.28
CA SER A 136 -4.20 -12.25 13.48
C SER A 136 -5.39 -12.92 14.17
N ASN A 137 -6.37 -13.41 13.40
CA ASN A 137 -7.53 -14.12 13.95
C ASN A 137 -7.17 -15.50 14.49
N PHE A 138 -6.22 -16.19 13.85
CA PHE A 138 -5.73 -17.48 14.32
C PHE A 138 -4.96 -17.32 15.64
N LEU A 139 -3.97 -16.44 15.66
CA LEU A 139 -3.14 -16.18 16.84
C LEU A 139 -3.97 -15.62 18.00
N ALA A 140 -4.87 -14.68 17.76
CA ALA A 140 -5.73 -14.14 18.81
C ALA A 140 -6.61 -15.23 19.45
N ARG A 141 -7.14 -16.17 18.65
CA ARG A 141 -7.93 -17.29 19.17
C ARG A 141 -7.06 -18.28 19.95
N ALA A 142 -5.88 -18.63 19.43
CA ALA A 142 -4.93 -19.49 20.13
C ALA A 142 -4.53 -18.88 21.49
N THR A 143 -4.22 -17.58 21.52
CA THR A 143 -3.90 -16.85 22.75
C THR A 143 -5.08 -16.81 23.70
N LEU A 144 -6.31 -16.59 23.21
CA LEU A 144 -7.51 -16.58 24.06
C LEU A 144 -7.69 -17.93 24.76
N ILE A 145 -7.64 -19.03 24.00
CA ILE A 145 -7.81 -20.39 24.53
C ILE A 145 -6.72 -20.70 25.55
N ALA A 146 -5.45 -20.44 25.21
CA ALA A 146 -4.33 -20.65 26.12
C ALA A 146 -4.47 -19.84 27.41
N SER A 147 -4.90 -18.58 27.31
CA SER A 147 -5.04 -17.68 28.46
C SER A 147 -6.21 -18.08 29.37
N VAL A 148 -7.33 -18.51 28.78
CA VAL A 148 -8.48 -19.01 29.55
C VAL A 148 -8.11 -20.30 30.26
N ASN A 149 -7.42 -21.23 29.59
CA ASN A 149 -6.97 -22.48 30.20
C ASN A 149 -5.94 -22.26 31.31
N ALA A 150 -5.14 -21.19 31.22
CA ALA A 150 -4.20 -20.79 32.27
C ALA A 150 -4.85 -20.00 33.42
N GLY A 151 -6.16 -19.76 33.40
CA GLY A 151 -6.86 -19.01 34.46
C GLY A 151 -6.59 -17.50 34.46
N ILE A 152 -6.09 -16.94 33.36
CA ILE A 152 -5.74 -15.52 33.27
C ILE A 152 -7.02 -14.68 33.11
N ARG A 153 -7.31 -13.81 34.10
CA ARG A 153 -8.51 -12.94 34.11
C ARG A 153 -8.59 -11.96 32.94
N ILE A 154 -7.46 -11.57 32.35
CA ILE A 154 -7.36 -10.59 31.26
C ILE A 154 -7.25 -11.22 29.85
N SER A 155 -7.65 -12.49 29.69
CA SER A 155 -7.53 -13.26 28.44
C SER A 155 -8.08 -12.54 27.20
N GLY A 156 -9.21 -11.84 27.33
CA GLY A 156 -9.82 -11.06 26.25
C GLY A 156 -8.97 -9.87 25.80
N PHE A 157 -8.32 -9.16 26.73
CA PHE A 157 -7.42 -8.06 26.40
C PHE A 157 -6.14 -8.56 25.74
N LEU A 158 -5.59 -9.67 26.23
CA LEU A 158 -4.38 -10.26 25.66
C LEU A 158 -4.61 -10.74 24.22
N SER A 159 -5.74 -11.43 23.98
CA SER A 159 -6.16 -11.85 22.63
C SER A 159 -6.33 -10.67 21.67
N LYS A 160 -7.00 -9.59 22.11
CA LYS A 160 -7.16 -8.36 21.32
C LYS A 160 -5.81 -7.68 21.06
N GLY A 161 -4.90 -7.67 22.03
CA GLY A 161 -3.55 -7.14 21.90
C GLY A 161 -2.74 -7.88 20.84
N VAL A 162 -2.76 -9.22 20.86
CA VAL A 162 -2.12 -10.05 19.82
C VAL A 162 -2.73 -9.77 18.44
N LYS A 163 -4.07 -9.72 18.35
CA LYS A 163 -4.74 -9.39 17.08
C LYS A 163 -4.29 -8.04 16.54
N ALA A 164 -4.32 -7.01 17.38
CA ALA A 164 -3.93 -5.66 17.01
C ALA A 164 -2.46 -5.60 16.57
N GLY A 165 -1.56 -6.24 17.32
CA GLY A 165 -0.13 -6.29 16.98
C GLY A 165 0.12 -6.91 15.61
N VAL A 166 -0.50 -8.05 15.31
CA VAL A 166 -0.33 -8.74 14.01
C VAL A 166 -0.92 -7.91 12.86
N ILE A 167 -2.09 -7.28 13.06
CA ILE A 167 -2.70 -6.40 12.05
C ILE A 167 -1.79 -5.21 11.76
N VAL A 168 -1.30 -4.53 12.80
CA VAL A 168 -0.42 -3.37 12.64
C VAL A 168 0.87 -3.77 11.92
N LEU A 169 1.50 -4.89 12.30
CA LEU A 169 2.70 -5.40 11.61
C LEU A 169 2.44 -5.68 10.13
N SER A 170 1.33 -6.34 9.83
CA SER A 170 0.98 -6.69 8.43
C SER A 170 0.67 -5.44 7.61
N LEU A 171 0.04 -4.43 8.23
CA LEU A 171 -0.21 -3.14 7.60
C LEU A 171 1.09 -2.40 7.32
N THR A 172 2.02 -2.37 8.28
CA THR A 172 3.34 -1.78 8.08
C THR A 172 4.09 -2.46 6.94
N MET A 173 4.12 -3.80 6.89
CA MET A 173 4.74 -4.56 5.79
C MET A 173 4.07 -4.28 4.43
N ALA A 174 2.75 -4.09 4.42
CA ALA A 174 2.05 -3.73 3.18
C ALA A 174 2.41 -2.31 2.71
N LEU A 175 2.52 -1.34 3.64
CA LEU A 175 2.96 0.02 3.34
C LEU A 175 4.41 0.06 2.84
N GLU A 176 5.27 -0.77 3.44
CA GLU A 176 6.65 -1.00 3.03
C GLU A 176 6.71 -1.48 1.58
N GLN A 177 5.94 -2.52 1.25
CA GLN A 177 5.86 -3.07 -0.10
C GLN A 177 5.33 -2.05 -1.11
N LEU A 178 4.37 -1.22 -0.71
CA LEU A 178 3.84 -0.14 -1.56
C LEU A 178 4.84 1.00 -1.77
N GLY A 179 5.98 1.01 -1.08
CA GLY A 179 7.00 2.06 -1.19
C GLY A 179 6.53 3.42 -0.69
N ILE A 180 5.45 3.47 0.11
CA ILE A 180 4.89 4.72 0.63
C ILE A 180 5.76 5.17 1.80
N GLY A 181 6.70 6.08 1.53
CA GLY A 181 7.56 6.65 2.56
C GLY A 181 8.28 5.57 3.38
N HIS A 182 8.77 4.52 2.73
CA HIS A 182 9.34 3.30 3.32
C HIS A 182 10.14 3.57 4.60
N ASP A 183 11.18 4.39 4.51
CA ASP A 183 12.07 4.68 5.65
C ASP A 183 11.34 5.46 6.75
N THR A 184 10.48 6.40 6.37
CA THR A 184 9.68 7.17 7.33
C THR A 184 8.69 6.29 8.07
N VAL A 185 8.00 5.39 7.37
CA VAL A 185 7.02 4.46 7.95
C VAL A 185 7.72 3.48 8.88
N ILE A 186 8.82 2.87 8.45
CA ILE A 186 9.59 1.94 9.29
C ILE A 186 10.09 2.66 10.55
N ILE A 187 10.73 3.82 10.41
CA ILE A 187 11.27 4.57 11.57
C ILE A 187 10.15 4.95 12.54
N ALA A 188 9.04 5.50 12.03
CA ALA A 188 7.90 5.89 12.87
C ALA A 188 7.29 4.67 13.58
N PHE A 189 7.08 3.57 12.87
CA PHE A 189 6.57 2.34 13.45
C PHE A 189 7.53 1.75 14.49
N SER A 190 8.82 1.65 14.19
CA SER A 190 9.84 1.15 15.11
C SER A 190 9.93 1.99 16.38
N LEU A 191 9.80 3.32 16.28
CA LEU A 191 9.76 4.20 17.45
C LEU A 191 8.49 4.01 18.26
N LEU A 192 7.33 3.93 17.62
CA LEU A 192 6.04 3.74 18.31
C LEU A 192 5.96 2.36 18.96
N PHE A 193 6.16 1.30 18.18
CA PHE A 193 6.11 -0.08 18.65
C PHE A 193 7.23 -0.38 19.62
N GLY A 194 8.46 0.04 19.30
CA GLY A 194 9.61 -0.07 20.21
C GLY A 194 9.37 0.67 21.52
N GLY A 195 8.78 1.87 21.47
CA GLY A 195 8.40 2.63 22.67
C GLY A 195 7.36 1.91 23.53
N VAL A 196 6.30 1.35 22.92
CA VAL A 196 5.28 0.57 23.65
C VAL A 196 5.88 -0.70 24.26
N VAL A 197 6.66 -1.45 23.49
CA VAL A 197 7.32 -2.68 23.97
C VAL A 197 8.32 -2.33 25.09
N PHE A 198 9.10 -1.27 24.94
CA PHE A 198 10.04 -0.81 25.95
C PHE A 198 9.34 -0.36 27.24
N ALA A 199 8.25 0.40 27.13
CA ALA A 199 7.45 0.80 28.29
C ALA A 199 6.85 -0.40 29.02
N LEU A 200 6.31 -1.39 28.30
CA LEU A 200 5.82 -2.62 28.89
C LEU A 200 6.95 -3.43 29.55
N ALA A 201 8.09 -3.57 28.88
CA ALA A 201 9.25 -4.28 29.41
C ALA A 201 9.73 -3.66 30.73
N LEU A 202 9.80 -2.32 30.81
CA LEU A 202 10.13 -1.61 32.05
C LEU A 202 9.06 -1.78 33.13
N ALA A 203 7.78 -1.66 32.79
CA ALA A 203 6.69 -1.81 33.75
C ALA A 203 6.67 -3.20 34.37
N PHE A 204 6.78 -4.26 33.56
CA PHE A 204 6.85 -5.64 34.04
C PHE A 204 8.17 -5.94 34.76
N GLY A 205 9.30 -5.44 34.26
CA GLY A 205 10.62 -5.66 34.87
C GLY A 205 10.73 -5.03 36.26
N LEU A 206 10.24 -3.80 36.43
CA LEU A 206 10.23 -3.13 37.74
C LEU A 206 9.22 -3.75 38.70
N ALA A 207 8.01 -4.09 38.25
CA ALA A 207 6.98 -4.71 39.10
C ALA A 207 7.32 -6.16 39.50
N GLY A 208 8.04 -6.89 38.65
CA GLY A 208 8.43 -8.29 38.88
C GLY A 208 9.77 -8.46 39.60
N LYS A 209 10.49 -7.38 39.92
CA LYS A 209 11.84 -7.41 40.50
C LYS A 209 11.89 -8.22 41.80
N ASP A 210 10.94 -8.00 42.70
CA ASP A 210 10.93 -8.65 44.02
C ASP A 210 10.63 -10.16 43.89
N LEU A 211 9.67 -10.53 43.02
CA LEU A 211 9.38 -11.93 42.70
C LEU A 211 10.58 -12.65 42.07
N ALA A 212 11.28 -11.96 41.17
CA ALA A 212 12.49 -12.51 40.56
C ALA A 212 13.60 -12.71 41.60
N LYS A 213 13.78 -11.74 42.51
CA LYS A 213 14.74 -11.84 43.62
C LYS A 213 14.44 -13.04 44.50
N GLU A 214 13.20 -13.18 44.96
CA GLU A 214 12.78 -14.29 45.83
C GLU A 214 12.93 -15.66 45.14
N TYR A 215 12.59 -15.77 43.86
CA TYR A 215 12.78 -16.99 43.09
C TYR A 215 14.25 -17.40 42.98
N LEU A 216 15.15 -16.44 42.75
CA LEU A 216 16.59 -16.68 42.68
C LEU A 216 17.16 -17.08 44.06
N GLU A 217 16.79 -16.37 45.13
CA GLU A 217 17.21 -16.71 46.49
C GLU A 217 16.73 -18.11 46.91
N LYS A 218 15.51 -18.50 46.55
CA LYS A 218 14.99 -19.83 46.89
C LYS A 218 15.64 -20.97 46.11
N ARG A 219 16.09 -20.70 44.88
CA ARG A 219 16.71 -21.70 43.99
C ARG A 219 18.23 -21.82 44.20
N PHE A 220 18.88 -20.74 44.64
CA PHE A 220 20.35 -20.67 44.78
C PHE A 220 20.84 -20.39 46.20
N GLY A 221 19.96 -20.01 47.14
CA GLY A 221 20.33 -19.62 48.52
C GLY A 221 20.43 -20.76 49.53
N ARG A 222 20.36 -22.03 49.12
CA ARG A 222 20.32 -23.19 50.03
C ARG A 222 21.70 -23.83 50.31
N GLU A 223 22.80 -23.11 50.11
CA GLU A 223 24.16 -23.59 50.42
C GLU A 223 24.77 -23.02 51.71
N GLN A 224 24.08 -22.14 52.45
CA GLN A 224 24.66 -21.47 53.64
C GLN A 224 24.15 -21.92 55.01
N GLU A 225 23.04 -22.64 55.13
CA GLU A 225 22.54 -23.08 56.46
C GLU A 225 23.09 -24.44 56.95
N GLU A 226 23.66 -25.28 56.08
CA GLU A 226 24.12 -26.63 56.49
C GLU A 226 25.57 -26.66 57.06
N LYS A 227 26.24 -25.49 57.17
CA LYS A 227 27.62 -25.40 57.68
C LYS A 227 27.75 -24.93 59.14
N ASP A 228 26.67 -24.51 59.80
CA ASP A 228 26.75 -24.01 61.19
C ASP A 228 26.37 -25.07 62.25
N ASP A 229 25.65 -26.14 61.87
CA ASP A 229 25.31 -27.23 62.79
C ASP A 229 26.46 -28.24 63.05
N LEU A 230 27.55 -28.17 62.28
CA LEU A 230 28.72 -29.05 62.45
C LEU A 230 29.82 -28.49 63.38
N LYS A 231 29.61 -27.32 64.00
CA LYS A 231 30.60 -26.71 64.91
C LYS A 231 30.36 -26.99 66.41
N HIS A 232 29.35 -27.78 66.75
CA HIS A 232 28.99 -28.08 68.14
C HIS A 232 29.04 -29.57 68.51
N LEU A 233 29.70 -30.41 67.72
CA LEU A 233 30.07 -31.79 68.06
C LEU A 233 31.59 -31.93 68.11
#